data_AF-A0A1G5VZK2-F1
#
_entry.id   AF-A0A1G5VZK2-F1
#
_cell.length_a   1.000
_cell.length_b   1.000
_cell.length_c   1.000
_cell.angle_alpha   90.00
_cell.angle_beta   90.00
_cell.angle_gamma   90.00
#
_symmetry.space_group_name_H-M   'P 1'
#
loop_
_entity.id
_entity.type
_entity.pdbx_description
1 polymer ?
#
loop_
_entity_poly.entity_id
_entity_poly.type
_entity_poly.pdbx_seq_one_letter_code
_entity_poly.pdbx_strand_id
1 'polypeptide(L)'
;MRKSRLSLFKSTSMLISVVGIIMIIATIIVVAYVGFSIVNESITDEISSGNQYDELADLKSQYGDLESKFDSVKSTYYAGSSDDIQKYNDARLELTRAASAVDNVASALDAGKPSNEVDSRIDFAKDKLQVARQAYENL
;
A
#
# COMPACT_ATOMS: atom_id res chain seq x y z
N MET A 1 4.82 9.92 53.66
CA MET A 1 4.20 10.09 52.34
C MET A 1 4.85 9.13 51.35
N ARG A 2 4.17 8.03 50.96
CA ARG A 2 4.68 7.05 49.97
C ARG A 2 3.59 6.82 48.91
N LYS A 3 3.55 7.69 47.89
CA LYS A 3 2.77 7.52 46.67
C LYS A 3 3.76 7.39 45.51
N SER A 4 4.23 6.19 45.16
CA SER A 4 4.89 5.97 43.86
C SER A 4 5.26 4.49 43.61
N ARG A 5 4.30 3.56 43.65
CA ARG A 5 4.57 2.16 43.26
C ARG A 5 3.48 1.48 42.45
N LEU A 6 2.36 2.14 42.16
CA LEU A 6 1.26 1.54 41.39
C LEU A 6 1.29 1.84 39.88
N SER A 7 2.09 2.80 39.40
CA SER A 7 2.16 3.12 37.96
C SER A 7 3.11 2.21 37.17
N LEU A 8 4.06 1.56 37.84
CA LEU A 8 5.07 0.70 37.18
C LEU A 8 4.47 -0.60 36.62
N PHE A 9 3.43 -1.16 37.26
CA PHE A 9 2.82 -2.40 36.76
C PHE A 9 1.91 -2.21 35.53
N LYS A 10 1.38 -1.00 35.31
CA LYS A 10 0.56 -0.70 34.13
C LYS A 10 1.43 -0.40 32.90
N SER A 11 2.52 0.34 33.07
CA SER A 11 3.45 0.66 31.97
C SER A 11 4.23 -0.54 31.46
N THR A 12 4.71 -1.44 32.34
CA THR A 12 5.47 -2.62 31.88
C THR A 12 4.59 -3.60 31.11
N SER A 13 3.32 -3.76 31.50
CA SER A 13 2.36 -4.62 30.78
C SER A 13 2.00 -4.06 29.40
N MET A 14 1.96 -2.74 29.23
CA MET A 14 1.63 -2.10 27.95
C MET A 14 2.83 -2.12 26.99
N LEU A 15 4.06 -1.98 27.50
CA LEU A 15 5.29 -2.09 26.71
C LEU A 15 5.48 -3.49 26.10
N ILE A 16 5.18 -4.55 26.84
CA ILE A 16 5.28 -5.94 26.33
C ILE A 16 4.28 -6.21 25.18
N SER A 17 3.08 -5.59 25.21
CA SER A 17 2.09 -5.73 24.14
C SER A 17 2.51 -5.02 22.85
N VAL A 18 3.10 -3.82 22.95
CA VAL A 18 3.53 -3.05 21.78
C VAL A 18 4.77 -3.66 21.13
N VAL A 19 5.71 -4.19 21.93
CA VAL A 19 6.92 -4.86 21.41
C VAL A 19 6.56 -6.13 20.61
N GLY A 20 5.54 -6.87 21.03
CA GLY A 20 5.07 -8.06 20.29
C GLY A 20 4.54 -7.74 18.89
N ILE A 21 3.79 -6.63 18.76
CA ILE A 21 3.26 -6.18 17.46
C ILE A 21 4.40 -5.70 16.55
N ILE A 22 5.37 -4.97 17.10
CA ILE A 22 6.55 -4.51 16.35
C ILE A 22 7.39 -5.69 15.83
N MET A 23 7.54 -6.76 16.62
CA MET A 23 8.25 -7.97 16.19
C MET A 23 7.56 -8.68 15.02
N ILE A 24 6.22 -8.76 15.03
CA ILE A 24 5.46 -9.37 13.92
C ILE A 24 5.65 -8.53 12.64
N ILE A 25 5.52 -7.21 12.74
CA ILE A 25 5.70 -6.29 11.61
C ILE A 25 7.13 -6.37 11.06
N ALA A 26 8.15 -6.39 11.91
CA ALA A 26 9.55 -6.52 11.49
C ALA A 26 9.80 -7.86 10.76
N THR A 27 9.20 -8.95 11.23
CA THR A 27 9.35 -10.27 10.58
C THR A 27 8.73 -10.28 9.19
N ILE A 28 7.56 -9.64 9.02
CA ILE A 28 6.90 -9.51 7.72
C ILE A 28 7.75 -8.65 6.77
N ILE A 29 8.33 -7.54 7.25
CA ILE A 29 9.21 -6.67 6.45
C ILE A 29 10.46 -7.44 5.98
N VAL A 30 11.09 -8.22 6.85
CA VAL A 30 12.26 -9.04 6.48
C VAL A 30 11.89 -10.13 5.47
N VAL A 31 10.74 -10.80 5.65
CA VAL A 31 10.26 -11.81 4.70
C VAL A 31 9.88 -11.18 3.35
N ALA A 32 9.32 -9.97 3.33
CA ALA A 32 9.05 -9.25 2.09
C ALA A 32 10.36 -8.86 1.36
N TYR A 33 11.37 -8.40 2.09
CA TYR A 33 12.65 -8.00 1.51
C TYR A 33 13.47 -9.21 0.99
N VAL A 34 13.50 -10.32 1.73
CA VAL A 34 14.21 -11.55 1.32
C VAL A 34 13.42 -12.36 0.30
N GLY A 35 12.08 -12.37 0.40
CA GLY A 35 11.20 -13.03 -0.57
C GLY A 35 11.30 -12.41 -1.97
N PHE A 36 11.52 -11.09 -2.06
CA PHE A 36 11.73 -10.39 -3.33
C PHE A 36 13.00 -10.87 -4.07
N SER A 37 14.05 -11.27 -3.34
CA SER A 37 15.29 -11.76 -3.98
C SER A 37 15.21 -13.16 -4.61
N ILE A 38 14.14 -13.93 -4.33
CA ILE A 38 13.98 -15.29 -4.90
C ILE A 38 13.10 -15.28 -6.16
N VAL A 39 12.34 -14.21 -6.41
CA VAL A 39 11.39 -14.13 -7.54
C VAL A 39 12.00 -13.46 -8.78
N ASN A 40 13.18 -12.84 -8.66
CA ASN A 40 13.81 -12.09 -9.76
C ASN A 40 14.58 -12.92 -10.81
N GLU A 41 14.55 -14.26 -10.76
CA GLU A 41 15.27 -15.10 -11.74
C GLU A 41 14.41 -15.63 -12.90
N SER A 42 13.19 -15.12 -13.12
CA SER A 42 12.29 -15.68 -14.15
C SER A 42 11.46 -14.68 -14.92
N ILE A 43 12.03 -13.54 -15.34
CA ILE A 43 11.40 -12.71 -16.38
C ILE A 43 12.30 -12.70 -17.60
N THR A 44 12.09 -13.75 -18.40
CA THR A 44 12.48 -13.85 -19.80
C THR A 44 12.04 -12.63 -20.58
N ASP A 45 12.95 -12.15 -21.43
CA ASP A 45 12.71 -11.25 -22.54
C ASP A 45 11.44 -11.57 -23.34
N GLU A 46 10.91 -10.51 -23.96
CA GLU A 46 10.01 -10.51 -25.13
C GLU A 46 8.49 -10.71 -24.88
N ILE A 47 7.72 -9.62 -25.09
CA ILE A 47 6.47 -9.45 -25.88
C ILE A 47 5.76 -8.18 -25.35
N SER A 48 5.91 -7.04 -26.04
CA SER A 48 5.02 -6.51 -27.11
C SER A 48 3.90 -5.64 -26.53
N SER A 49 3.80 -4.40 -27.01
CA SER A 49 2.95 -3.31 -26.51
C SER A 49 1.49 -3.67 -26.19
N GLY A 50 0.91 -4.73 -26.77
CA GLY A 50 -0.41 -5.24 -26.39
C GLY A 50 -0.51 -5.63 -24.91
N ASN A 51 0.54 -6.23 -24.34
CA ASN A 51 0.57 -6.61 -22.93
C ASN A 51 0.52 -5.39 -22.00
N GLN A 52 1.10 -4.25 -22.40
CA GLN A 52 1.14 -3.05 -21.56
C GLN A 52 -0.23 -2.37 -21.45
N TYR A 53 -1.03 -2.41 -22.51
CA TYR A 53 -2.42 -1.94 -22.47
C TYR A 53 -3.29 -2.85 -21.60
N ASP A 54 -3.08 -4.16 -21.66
CA ASP A 54 -3.78 -5.12 -20.80
C ASP A 54 -3.38 -4.93 -19.32
N GLU A 55 -2.10 -4.71 -19.03
CA GLU A 55 -1.64 -4.42 -17.67
C GLU A 55 -2.19 -3.07 -17.15
N LEU A 56 -2.31 -2.05 -17.99
CA LEU A 56 -2.98 -0.80 -17.61
C LEU A 56 -4.47 -1.03 -17.32
N ALA A 57 -5.15 -1.86 -18.10
CA ALA A 57 -6.56 -2.18 -17.87
C ALA A 57 -6.75 -2.92 -16.54
N ASP A 58 -5.86 -3.87 -16.23
CA ASP A 58 -5.85 -4.58 -14.95
C ASP A 58 -5.57 -3.62 -13.77
N LEU A 59 -4.57 -2.75 -13.89
CA LEU A 59 -4.28 -1.69 -12.90
C LEU A 59 -5.50 -0.80 -12.63
N LYS A 60 -6.20 -0.37 -13.68
CA LYS A 60 -7.44 0.43 -13.55
C LYS A 60 -8.55 -0.35 -12.86
N SER A 61 -8.70 -1.63 -13.17
CA SER A 61 -9.69 -2.50 -12.53
C SER A 61 -9.40 -2.65 -11.04
N GLN A 62 -8.16 -3.03 -10.69
CA GLN A 62 -7.74 -3.19 -9.30
C GLN A 62 -7.84 -1.88 -8.50
N TYR A 63 -7.50 -0.75 -9.13
CA TYR A 63 -7.71 0.58 -8.56
C TYR A 63 -9.19 0.85 -8.28
N GLY A 64 -10.08 0.62 -9.24
CA GLY A 64 -11.52 0.83 -9.08
C GLY A 64 -12.14 -0.05 -7.98
N ASP A 65 -11.69 -1.30 -7.88
CA ASP A 65 -12.08 -2.21 -6.79
C ASP A 65 -11.64 -1.69 -5.42
N LEU A 66 -10.40 -1.19 -5.33
CA LEU A 66 -9.87 -0.63 -4.10
C LEU A 66 -10.55 0.68 -3.73
N GLU A 67 -10.80 1.57 -4.70
CA GLU A 67 -11.53 2.81 -4.50
C GLU A 67 -12.94 2.55 -3.97
N SER A 68 -13.64 1.58 -4.55
CA SER A 68 -14.98 1.17 -4.08
C SER A 68 -14.95 0.70 -2.62
N LYS A 69 -13.90 -0.02 -2.21
CA LYS A 69 -13.71 -0.43 -0.81
C LYS A 69 -13.49 0.78 0.11
N PHE A 70 -12.65 1.73 -0.27
CA PHE A 70 -12.48 2.97 0.49
C PHE A 70 -13.81 3.73 0.65
N ASP A 71 -14.57 3.87 -0.44
CA ASP A 71 -15.84 4.58 -0.42
C ASP A 71 -16.87 3.88 0.49
N SER A 72 -16.84 2.54 0.54
CA SER A 72 -17.73 1.75 1.40
C SER A 72 -17.48 1.97 2.91
N VAL A 73 -16.23 2.21 3.31
CA VAL A 73 -15.87 2.40 4.73
C VAL A 73 -15.82 3.88 5.14
N LYS A 74 -15.85 4.81 4.19
CA LYS A 74 -15.77 6.26 4.41
C LYS A 74 -16.72 6.74 5.51
N SER A 75 -18.00 6.41 5.42
CA SER A 75 -18.98 6.88 6.41
C SER A 75 -18.67 6.40 7.83
N THR A 76 -18.08 5.22 7.99
CA THR A 76 -17.72 4.64 9.28
C THR A 76 -16.59 5.44 9.94
N TYR A 77 -15.53 5.75 9.19
CA TYR A 77 -14.39 6.52 9.71
C TYR A 77 -14.75 7.99 9.95
N TYR A 78 -15.58 8.60 9.10
CA TYR A 78 -16.02 9.99 9.29
C TYR A 78 -17.03 10.17 10.43
N ALA A 79 -17.70 9.11 10.86
CA ALA A 79 -18.55 9.11 12.05
C ALA A 79 -17.76 8.85 13.35
N GLY A 80 -16.47 8.51 13.24
CA GLY A 80 -15.58 8.20 14.36
C GLY A 80 -14.94 9.43 15.01
N SER A 81 -13.79 9.20 15.63
CA SER A 81 -12.96 10.24 16.25
C SER A 81 -12.12 11.00 15.21
N SER A 82 -11.49 12.11 15.61
CA SER A 82 -10.54 12.83 14.76
C SER A 82 -9.38 11.95 14.30
N ASP A 83 -8.96 10.99 15.13
CA ASP A 83 -7.90 10.04 14.80
C ASP A 83 -8.36 9.07 13.69
N ASP A 84 -9.61 8.60 13.75
CA ASP A 84 -10.20 7.74 12.71
C ASP A 84 -10.29 8.48 11.37
N ILE A 85 -10.73 9.74 11.40
CA ILE A 85 -10.79 10.60 10.21
C ILE A 85 -9.40 10.79 9.61
N GLN A 86 -8.39 11.05 10.45
CA GLN A 86 -7.01 11.23 9.98
C GLN A 86 -6.46 9.94 9.36
N LYS A 87 -6.67 8.80 10.03
CA LYS A 87 -6.23 7.48 9.54
C LYS A 87 -6.84 7.15 8.17
N TYR A 88 -8.13 7.44 7.98
CA TYR A 88 -8.79 7.31 6.69
C TYR A 88 -8.21 8.25 5.62
N ASN A 89 -7.97 9.52 5.96
CA ASN A 89 -7.42 10.50 5.02
C ASN A 89 -5.99 10.13 4.57
N ASP A 90 -5.16 9.67 5.50
CA ASP A 90 -3.79 9.22 5.20
C ASP A 90 -3.81 8.01 4.26
N ALA A 91 -4.70 7.04 4.49
CA ALA A 91 -4.86 5.91 3.59
C ALA A 91 -5.43 6.32 2.22
N ARG A 92 -6.38 7.28 2.18
CA ARG A 92 -6.94 7.81 0.93
C ARG A 92 -5.90 8.61 0.14
N LEU A 93 -4.92 9.21 0.80
CA LEU A 93 -3.79 9.86 0.15
C LEU A 93 -2.95 8.85 -0.63
N GLU A 94 -2.69 7.67 -0.08
CA GLU A 94 -1.99 6.61 -0.82
C GLU A 94 -2.79 6.11 -2.02
N LEU A 95 -4.12 5.96 -1.89
CA LEU A 95 -4.98 5.65 -3.03
C LEU A 95 -4.88 6.72 -4.13
N THR A 96 -4.82 7.99 -3.75
CA THR A 96 -4.67 9.11 -4.70
C THR A 96 -3.32 9.07 -5.41
N ARG A 97 -2.26 8.67 -4.71
CA ARG A 97 -0.93 8.45 -5.33
C ARG A 97 -0.94 7.28 -6.30
N ALA A 98 -1.64 6.20 -5.97
CA ALA A 98 -1.84 5.08 -6.88
C ALA A 98 -2.59 5.51 -8.16
N ALA A 99 -3.66 6.31 -8.04
CA ALA A 99 -4.36 6.88 -9.18
C ALA A 99 -3.42 7.67 -10.10
N SER A 100 -2.62 8.57 -9.52
CA SER A 100 -1.65 9.36 -10.28
C SER A 100 -0.61 8.47 -10.97
N ALA A 101 -0.16 7.38 -10.35
CA ALA A 101 0.76 6.45 -10.98
C ALA A 101 0.14 5.70 -12.16
N VAL A 102 -1.13 5.26 -12.04
CA VAL A 102 -1.90 4.64 -13.14
C VAL A 102 -2.09 5.63 -14.30
N ASP A 103 -2.39 6.89 -14.02
CA ASP A 103 -2.52 7.93 -15.05
C ASP A 103 -1.19 8.22 -15.77
N ASN A 104 -0.07 8.12 -15.04
CA ASN A 104 1.27 8.27 -15.62
C ASN A 104 1.63 7.15 -16.60
N VAL A 105 1.09 5.94 -16.40
CA VAL A 105 1.22 4.82 -17.36
C VAL A 105 0.40 5.11 -18.61
N ALA A 106 -0.88 5.48 -18.44
CA ALA A 106 -1.75 5.84 -19.56
C ALA A 106 -1.13 6.95 -20.42
N SER A 107 -0.64 8.00 -19.76
CA SER A 107 0.02 9.12 -20.44
C SER A 107 1.29 8.70 -21.19
N ALA A 108 2.04 7.72 -20.68
CA ALA A 108 3.24 7.23 -21.35
C ALA A 108 2.91 6.37 -22.58
N LEU A 109 1.88 5.53 -22.49
CA LEU A 109 1.36 4.77 -23.63
C LEU A 109 0.83 5.71 -24.72
N ASP A 110 0.00 6.69 -24.35
CA ASP A 110 -0.57 7.68 -25.26
C ASP A 110 0.51 8.54 -25.94
N ALA A 111 1.57 8.89 -25.21
CA ALA A 111 2.72 9.62 -25.74
C ALA A 111 3.68 8.77 -26.58
N GLY A 112 3.39 7.48 -26.77
CA GLY A 112 4.24 6.56 -27.55
C GLY A 112 5.63 6.39 -26.94
N LYS A 113 5.74 6.41 -25.61
CA LYS A 113 7.00 6.19 -24.90
C LYS A 113 7.57 4.81 -25.21
N PRO A 114 8.90 4.63 -25.15
CA PRO A 114 9.51 3.34 -25.41
C PRO A 114 9.06 2.32 -24.36
N SER A 115 8.96 1.05 -24.77
CA SER A 115 8.39 -0.04 -23.96
C SER A 115 8.99 -0.09 -22.56
N ASN A 116 10.32 -0.04 -22.45
CA ASN A 116 11.04 -0.07 -21.18
C ASN A 116 10.66 1.08 -20.21
N GLU A 117 10.36 2.27 -20.73
CA GLU A 117 9.89 3.40 -19.90
C GLU A 117 8.46 3.17 -19.44
N VAL A 118 7.61 2.60 -20.29
CA VAL A 118 6.24 2.24 -19.95
C VAL A 118 6.22 1.11 -18.92
N ASP A 119 7.03 0.06 -19.10
CA ASP A 119 7.17 -1.07 -18.16
C ASP A 119 7.58 -0.58 -16.77
N SER A 120 8.60 0.29 -16.70
CA SER A 120 9.03 0.89 -15.42
C SER A 120 7.93 1.71 -14.74
N ARG A 121 7.08 2.39 -15.52
CA ARG A 121 5.93 3.14 -14.97
C ARG A 121 4.82 2.18 -14.51
N ILE A 122 4.61 1.08 -15.21
CA ILE A 122 3.64 0.05 -14.81
C ILE A 122 4.07 -0.58 -13.49
N ASP A 123 5.33 -0.97 -13.34
CA ASP A 123 5.86 -1.50 -12.09
C ASP A 123 5.71 -0.51 -10.93
N PHE A 124 5.98 0.77 -11.19
CA PHE A 124 5.76 1.84 -10.21
C PHE A 124 4.28 1.99 -9.83
N ALA A 125 3.37 1.88 -10.79
CA ALA A 125 1.93 1.93 -10.53
C ALA A 125 1.45 0.72 -9.72
N LYS A 126 1.96 -0.49 -10.01
CA LYS A 126 1.72 -1.71 -9.23
C LYS A 126 2.19 -1.54 -7.79
N ASP A 127 3.40 -1.01 -7.56
CA ASP A 127 3.93 -0.69 -6.23
C ASP A 127 3.00 0.28 -5.47
N LYS A 128 2.62 1.40 -6.09
CA LYS A 128 1.76 2.39 -5.42
C LYS A 128 0.37 1.84 -5.11
N LEU A 129 -0.18 1.00 -5.98
CA LEU A 129 -1.46 0.34 -5.74
C LEU A 129 -1.36 -0.66 -4.58
N GLN A 130 -0.25 -1.39 -4.46
CA GLN A 130 0.01 -2.26 -3.32
C GLN A 130 0.14 -1.47 -2.01
N VAL A 131 0.85 -0.33 -2.03
CA VAL A 131 0.94 0.57 -0.85
C VAL A 131 -0.45 1.08 -0.45
N ALA A 132 -1.28 1.51 -1.41
CA ALA A 132 -2.65 1.95 -1.15
C ALA A 132 -3.51 0.81 -0.56
N ARG A 133 -3.33 -0.41 -1.06
CA ARG A 133 -4.02 -1.61 -0.54
C ARG A 133 -3.61 -1.93 0.89
N GLN A 134 -2.32 -1.86 1.20
CA GLN A 134 -1.82 -2.01 2.56
C GLN A 134 -2.35 -0.90 3.48
N ALA A 135 -2.41 0.34 2.98
CA ALA A 135 -2.97 1.45 3.74
C ALA A 135 -4.46 1.21 4.07
N TYR A 136 -5.22 0.68 3.12
CA TYR A 136 -6.61 0.24 3.35
C TYR A 136 -6.71 -0.90 4.36
N GLU A 137 -5.86 -1.93 4.27
CA GLU A 137 -5.87 -3.08 5.18
C GLU A 137 -5.49 -2.70 6.62
N ASN A 138 -4.81 -1.56 6.81
CA ASN A 138 -4.42 -1.02 8.10
C ASN A 138 -5.44 -0.03 8.70
N LEU A 139 -6.53 0.27 7.98
CA LEU A 139 -7.64 1.06 8.52
C LEU A 139 -8.30 0.31 9.68
#